data_AF-F3G2Q1-F1
#
_entry.id   AF-F3G2Q1-F1
#
_cell.length_a   1.000
_cell.length_b   1.000
_cell.length_c   1.000
_cell.angle_alpha   90.00
_cell.angle_beta   90.00
_cell.angle_gamma   90.00
#
_symmetry.space_group_name_H-M   'P 1'
#
loop_
_entity.id
_entity.type
_entity.pdbx_description
1 polymer ?
#
loop_
_entity_poly.entity_id
_entity_poly.type
_entity_poly.pdbx_seq_one_letter_code
_entity_poly.pdbx_strand_id
1 'polypeptide(L)' 'MMAVETRCLVDVQKVRHVYGKGSKERLVLDDVTLTLNENEIVGLLGRSG' A
#
# COMPACT_ATOMS: atom_id res chain seq x y z
N MET A 1 -12.29 3.17 29.63
CA MET A 1 -11.44 3.68 28.54
C MET A 1 -12.22 3.47 27.25
N MET A 2 -12.72 4.53 26.61
CA MET A 2 -13.43 4.39 25.34
C MET A 2 -12.39 4.34 24.23
N ALA A 3 -12.35 3.24 23.49
CA ALA A 3 -11.56 3.16 22.27
C ALA A 3 -12.23 4.05 21.22
N VAL A 4 -11.49 5.03 20.70
CA VAL A 4 -11.91 5.73 19.48
C VAL A 4 -11.71 4.73 18.35
N GLU A 5 -12.82 4.17 17.85
CA GLU A 5 -12.77 3.37 16.63
C GLU A 5 -12.34 4.28 15.48
N THR A 6 -11.13 4.06 14.98
CA THR A 6 -10.59 4.77 13.82
C THR A 6 -11.09 4.05 12.57
N ARG A 7 -11.85 4.76 11.74
CA ARG A 7 -12.40 4.18 10.52
C ARG A 7 -11.27 3.96 9.51
N CYS A 8 -11.04 2.71 9.12
CA CYS A 8 -10.13 2.40 8.02
C CYS A 8 -10.77 2.87 6.70
N LEU A 9 -10.07 3.76 5.98
CA LEU A 9 -10.54 4.30 4.70
C LEU A 9 -9.90 3.61 3.51
N VAL A 10 -8.63 3.22 3.64
CA VAL A 10 -7.90 2.48 2.62
C VAL A 10 -7.37 1.21 3.24
N ASP A 11 -7.70 0.09 2.63
CA ASP A 11 -7.18 -1.22 3.00
C ASP A 11 -6.59 -1.89 1.75
N VAL A 12 -5.27 -1.98 1.72
CA VAL A 12 -4.49 -2.61 0.65
C VAL A 12 -3.98 -3.93 1.21
N GLN A 13 -4.34 -5.04 0.56
CA GLN A 13 -3.96 -6.37 1.00
C GLN A 13 -3.22 -7.11 -0.11
N LYS A 14 -1.98 -7.52 0.18
CA LYS A 14 -1.15 -8.38 -0.68
C LYS A 14 -1.06 -7.93 -2.13
N VAL A 15 -0.96 -6.61 -2.34
CA VAL A 15 -0.92 -6.05 -3.68
C VAL A 15 0.40 -6.37 -4.35
N ARG A 16 0.29 -7.01 -5.51
CA ARG A 16 1.39 -7.27 -6.42
C ARG A 16 1.13 -6.56 -7.74
N HIS A 17 2.11 -5.82 -8.22
CA HIS A 17 1.99 -5.05 -9.46
C HIS A 17 3.22 -5.23 -10.35
N VAL A 18 2.96 -5.54 -11.62
CA VAL A 18 3.97 -5.78 -12.65
C VAL A 18 3.68 -4.88 -13.84
N TYR A 19 4.69 -4.13 -14.29
CA TYR A 19 4.63 -3.40 -15.55
C TYR A 19 5.32 -4.17 -16.67
N GLY A 20 4.90 -3.93 -17.91
CA GLY A 20 5.43 -4.59 -19.10
C GLY A 20 4.53 -5.71 -19.62
N LYS A 21 4.96 -6.37 -20.70
CA LYS A 21 4.28 -7.53 -21.29
C LYS A 21 5.31 -8.56 -21.75
N GLY A 22 5.05 -9.85 -21.50
CA GLY A 22 5.88 -10.95 -21.98
C GLY A 22 7.27 -10.96 -21.33
N SER A 23 8.33 -11.09 -22.13
CA SER A 23 9.70 -11.22 -21.62
C SER A 23 10.30 -9.95 -20.98
N LYS A 24 9.56 -8.84 -20.93
CA LYS A 24 9.99 -7.56 -20.34
C LYS A 24 9.12 -7.13 -19.16
N GLU A 25 8.68 -8.09 -18.36
CA GLU A 25 7.96 -7.82 -17.12
C GLU A 25 8.91 -7.28 -16.04
N ARG A 26 8.46 -6.25 -15.32
CA ARG A 26 9.13 -5.67 -14.16
C ARG A 26 8.16 -5.68 -12.99
N LEU A 27 8.50 -6.46 -11.97
CA LEU A 27 7.83 -6.42 -10.68
C LEU A 27 8.15 -5.09 -10.00
N VAL A 28 7.10 -4.35 -9.62
CA VAL A 28 7.20 -3.02 -9.00
C VAL A 28 6.64 -3.00 -7.58
N LEU A 29 5.54 -3.72 -7.35
CA LEU A 29 5.02 -3.97 -6.01
C LEU A 29 5.00 -5.47 -5.79
N ASP A 30 5.50 -5.92 -4.65
CA ASP A 30 5.47 -7.32 -4.25
C ASP A 30 4.92 -7.44 -2.84
N ASP A 31 3.81 -8.15 -2.70
CA ASP A 31 3.09 -8.42 -1.45
C ASP A 31 2.89 -7.19 -0.53
N VAL A 32 2.51 -6.05 -1.13
CA VAL A 32 2.33 -4.81 -0.37
C VAL A 32 1.00 -4.83 0.37
N THR A 33 1.08 -4.70 1.69
CA THR A 33 -0.07 -4.57 2.59
C THR A 33 0.03 -3.26 3.36
N LEU A 34 -1.02 -2.44 3.33
CA LEU A 34 -1.05 -1.11 3.92
C LEU A 34 -2.49 -0.73 4.29
N THR A 35 -2.68 -0.13 5.47
CA THR A 35 -3.93 0.50 5.87
C THR A 35 -3.74 1.99 6.04
N LEU A 36 -4.74 2.80 5.66
CA LEU A 36 -4.83 4.21 6.05
C LEU A 36 -6.17 4.46 6.71
N ASN A 37 -6.13 5.02 7.91
CA ASN A 37 -7.30 5.39 8.68
C ASN A 37 -7.74 6.84 8.40
N GLU A 38 -8.96 7.14 8.81
CA GLU A 38 -9.51 8.49 8.77
C GLU A 38 -8.63 9.46 9.57
N ASN A 39 -8.31 10.61 8.95
CA ASN A 39 -7.42 11.66 9.48
C ASN A 39 -5.96 11.21 9.74
N GLU A 40 -5.55 10.05 9.24
CA GLU A 40 -4.16 9.60 9.34
C GLU A 40 -3.29 10.29 8.28
N ILE A 41 -2.19 10.92 8.73
CA ILE A 41 -1.16 11.46 7.85
C ILE A 41 -0.05 10.42 7.72
N VAL A 42 0.13 9.88 6.51
CA VAL A 42 1.18 8.89 6.20
C VAL A 42 2.22 9.45 5.23
N GLY A 43 3.49 9.12 5.48
CA GLY A 43 4.59 9.38 4.55
C GLY A 43 5.10 8.09 3.94
N LEU A 44 5.12 8.00 2.60
CA LEU A 44 5.76 6.90 1.89
C LEU A 44 7.19 7.31 1.52
N LEU A 45 8.17 6.62 2.10
CA LEU A 45 9.59 6.88 1.87
C LEU A 45 10.23 5.66 1.21
N GLY A 46 11.11 5.91 0.25
CA GLY A 46 11.82 4.89 -0.49
C GLY A 46 12.95 5.48 -1.31
N ARG A 47 13.87 4.61 -1.74
CA ARG A 47 14.83 5.00 -2.78
C ARG A 47 14.07 5.21 -4.09
N SER A 48 14.59 6.06 -4.97
CA SER A 48 14.05 6.20 -6.32
C SER A 48 14.05 4.85 -7.05
N GLY A 49 12.92 4.49 -7.63
CA GLY A 49 12.66 3.19 -8.27
C GLY A 49 11.26 2.72 -7.96
#